data_AF-A0A4D6KKT0-F1
#
_entry.id   AF-A0A4D6KKT0-F1
#
_cell.length_a   1.000
_cell.length_b   1.000
_cell.length_c   1.000
_cell.angle_alpha   90.00
_cell.angle_beta   90.00
_cell.angle_gamma   90.00
#
_symmetry.space_group_name_H-M   'P 1'
#
loop_
_entity.id
_entity.type
_entity.pdbx_description
1 polymer ?
#
loop_
_entity_poly.entity_id
_entity_poly.type
_entity_poly.pdbx_seq_one_letter_code
_entity_poly.pdbx_strand_id
1 'polypeptide(L)'
;MATEKTPFELAMKEVVLIKPSKPTPFSVLHLSSLDHIPDLNILCHTLHVYRSKVDDHDEPSCPNHQLLHPADVIKAALSKALVYYYPLAGRLVDHTDGNWKPMLLASFLLSVTGMALTWKLQKT
;
A
#
# COMPACT_ATOMS: atom_id res chain seq x y z
N MET A 1 -26.31 -33.80 -16.47
CA MET A 1 -25.96 -32.38 -16.60
C MET A 1 -24.46 -32.26 -16.36
N ALA A 2 -23.67 -32.18 -17.43
CA ALA A 2 -22.22 -32.05 -17.33
C ALA A 2 -21.89 -30.61 -16.92
N THR A 3 -21.18 -30.43 -15.81
CA THR A 3 -20.62 -29.15 -15.41
C THR A 3 -19.44 -28.83 -16.31
N GLU A 4 -19.62 -27.93 -17.28
CA GLU A 4 -18.49 -27.38 -18.02
C GLU A 4 -17.59 -26.63 -17.04
N LYS A 5 -16.41 -27.19 -16.80
CA LYS A 5 -15.39 -26.60 -15.92
C LYS A 5 -14.51 -25.69 -16.78
N THR A 6 -14.98 -24.49 -17.06
CA THR A 6 -14.13 -23.46 -17.67
C THR A 6 -12.97 -23.13 -16.71
N PRO A 7 -11.71 -23.21 -17.15
CA PRO A 7 -10.58 -22.88 -16.28
C PRO A 7 -10.63 -21.40 -15.90
N PHE A 8 -10.45 -21.11 -14.61
CA PHE A 8 -10.31 -19.74 -14.12
C PHE A 8 -8.85 -19.30 -14.34
N GLU A 9 -8.65 -18.36 -15.25
CA GLU A 9 -7.33 -17.80 -15.55
C GLU A 9 -7.19 -16.40 -14.96
N LEU A 10 -6.11 -16.17 -14.23
CA LEU A 10 -5.77 -14.88 -13.65
C LEU A 10 -4.38 -14.45 -14.13
N ALA A 11 -4.32 -13.32 -14.83
CA ALA A 11 -3.07 -12.68 -15.21
C ALA A 11 -2.70 -11.60 -14.17
N MET A 12 -1.59 -11.80 -13.48
CA MET A 12 -1.08 -10.80 -12.53
C MET A 12 -0.52 -9.59 -13.29
N LYS A 13 -0.95 -8.39 -12.89
CA LYS A 13 -0.36 -7.13 -13.38
C LYS A 13 0.88 -6.75 -12.56
N GLU A 14 1.62 -5.75 -13.05
CA GLU A 14 2.80 -5.20 -12.37
C GLU A 14 2.49 -4.75 -10.94
N VAL A 15 3.40 -5.09 -10.01
CA VAL A 15 3.35 -4.66 -8.62
C VAL A 15 4.01 -3.29 -8.49
N VAL A 16 3.29 -2.31 -7.95
CA VAL A 16 3.75 -0.93 -7.82
C VAL A 16 3.82 -0.53 -6.35
N LEU A 17 4.96 0.02 -5.93
CA LEU A 17 5.13 0.58 -4.59
C LEU A 17 4.50 1.98 -4.50
N ILE A 18 3.48 2.13 -3.67
CA ILE A 18 2.76 3.40 -3.48
C ILE A 18 3.34 4.13 -2.26
N LYS A 19 3.86 5.34 -2.48
CA LYS A 19 4.39 6.20 -1.42
C LYS A 19 3.29 7.11 -0.86
N PRO A 20 3.43 7.57 0.40
CA PRO A 20 2.57 8.63 0.94
C PRO A 20 2.62 9.87 0.05
N SER A 21 1.47 10.51 -0.16
CA SER A 21 1.32 11.70 -1.01
C SER A 21 1.98 12.96 -0.44
N LYS A 22 2.30 12.95 0.86
CA LYS A 22 2.97 14.02 1.60
C LYS A 22 4.07 13.45 2.48
N PRO A 23 5.08 14.24 2.86
CA PRO A 23 6.06 13.83 3.86
C PRO A 23 5.39 13.36 5.14
N THR A 24 5.85 12.24 5.68
CA THR A 24 5.39 11.67 6.95
C THR A 24 6.50 11.76 7.98
N PRO A 25 6.18 11.80 9.29
CA PRO A 25 7.19 11.78 10.34
C PRO A 25 8.14 10.59 10.18
N PHE A 26 9.43 10.85 10.35
CA PHE A 26 10.44 9.81 10.43
C PHE A 26 10.68 9.48 11.92
N SER A 27 10.08 8.39 12.38
CA SER A 27 10.19 7.97 13.77
C SER A 27 10.09 6.46 13.89
N VAL A 28 10.77 5.93 14.91
CA VAL A 28 10.61 4.55 15.35
C VAL A 28 9.40 4.49 16.28
N LEU A 29 8.48 3.56 16.02
CA LEU A 29 7.27 3.36 16.82
C LEU A 29 7.38 2.03 17.57
N HIS A 30 7.08 2.07 18.86
CA HIS A 30 6.97 0.87 19.67
C HIS A 30 5.61 0.22 19.46
N LEU A 31 5.61 -1.09 19.21
CA LEU A 31 4.40 -1.87 19.22
C LEU A 31 3.98 -2.19 20.66
N SER A 32 2.68 -2.40 20.86
CA SER A 32 2.10 -2.74 22.15
C SER A 32 2.41 -4.19 22.53
N SER A 33 2.16 -4.59 23.78
CA SER A 33 2.30 -5.98 24.20
C SER A 33 1.40 -6.96 23.42
N LEU A 34 0.23 -6.49 22.94
CA LEU A 34 -0.68 -7.31 22.15
C LEU A 34 -0.11 -7.65 20.76
N ASP A 35 0.61 -6.70 20.17
CA ASP A 35 1.22 -6.88 18.85
C ASP A 35 2.39 -7.89 18.87
N HIS A 36 2.90 -8.25 20.06
CA HIS A 36 3.97 -9.24 20.24
C HIS A 36 3.45 -10.65 20.50
N ILE A 37 2.13 -10.87 20.52
CA ILE A 37 1.57 -12.22 20.68
C ILE A 37 1.90 -13.01 19.40
N PRO A 38 2.73 -14.07 19.46
CA PRO A 38 3.21 -14.77 18.26
C PRO A 38 2.08 -15.31 17.39
N ASP A 39 0.99 -15.76 18.02
CA ASP A 39 -0.19 -16.29 17.34
C ASP A 39 -0.96 -15.23 16.53
N LEU A 40 -0.74 -13.94 16.81
CA LEU A 40 -1.34 -12.82 16.08
C LEU A 40 -0.43 -12.29 14.96
N ASN A 41 0.79 -12.81 14.82
CA ASN A 41 1.72 -12.45 13.75
C ASN A 41 1.34 -13.18 12.44
N ILE A 42 0.17 -12.84 11.90
CA ILE A 42 -0.41 -13.46 10.71
C ILE A 42 -0.65 -12.42 9.61
N LEU A 43 -0.49 -12.84 8.36
CA LEU A 43 -0.85 -12.04 7.20
C LEU A 43 -2.34 -12.21 6.90
N CYS A 44 -3.15 -11.19 7.21
CA CYS A 44 -4.58 -11.20 6.91
C CYS A 44 -4.85 -10.97 5.42
N HIS A 45 -5.46 -11.94 4.75
CA HIS A 45 -5.91 -11.81 3.36
C HIS A 45 -7.42 -11.51 3.31
N THR A 46 -7.80 -10.45 2.57
CA THR A 46 -9.20 -10.10 2.35
C THR A 46 -9.48 -9.89 0.87
N LEU A 47 -10.66 -10.32 0.42
CA LEU A 47 -11.12 -10.15 -0.96
C LEU A 47 -12.38 -9.27 -0.97
N HIS A 48 -12.29 -8.11 -1.60
CA HIS A 48 -13.41 -7.18 -1.76
C HIS A 48 -13.86 -7.18 -3.23
N VAL A 49 -15.11 -7.58 -3.49
CA VAL A 49 -15.68 -7.69 -4.85
C VAL A 49 -16.70 -6.59 -5.07
N TYR A 50 -16.52 -5.82 -6.14
CA TYR A 50 -17.40 -4.71 -6.52
C TYR A 50 -18.05 -5.01 -7.87
N ARG A 51 -19.34 -4.68 -8.00
CA ARG A 51 -20.08 -4.80 -9.26
C ARG A 51 -19.67 -3.69 -10.24
N SER A 52 -19.58 -4.03 -11.53
CA SER A 52 -19.33 -3.06 -12.60
C SER A 52 -20.53 -2.12 -12.77
N LYS A 53 -20.25 -0.83 -12.95
CA LYS A 53 -21.29 0.19 -13.24
C LYS A 53 -21.60 0.33 -14.73
N VAL A 54 -20.96 -0.46 -15.59
CA VAL A 54 -21.11 -0.35 -17.06
C VAL A 54 -22.43 -0.95 -17.57
N ASP A 55 -23.04 -1.85 -16.80
CA ASP A 55 -24.26 -2.60 -17.21
C ASP A 55 -25.57 -2.07 -16.63
N ASP A 56 -25.53 -1.05 -15.75
CA ASP A 56 -26.75 -0.48 -15.17
C ASP A 56 -27.25 0.67 -16.06
N HIS A 57 -28.15 0.35 -16.99
CA HIS A 57 -28.88 1.32 -17.83
C HIS A 57 -29.84 2.22 -17.04
N ASP A 58 -30.05 1.96 -15.74
CA ASP A 58 -31.08 2.58 -14.93
C ASP A 58 -30.59 3.75 -14.04
N GLU A 59 -29.27 3.98 -13.94
CA GLU A 59 -28.74 5.10 -13.16
C GLU A 59 -28.39 6.28 -14.07
N PRO A 60 -28.89 7.51 -13.80
CA PRO A 60 -28.58 8.68 -14.61
C PRO A 60 -27.08 8.94 -14.53
N SER A 61 -26.40 8.63 -15.63
CA SER A 61 -24.98 8.91 -15.82
C SER A 61 -24.76 10.41 -15.58
N CYS A 62 -24.17 10.76 -14.44
CA CYS A 62 -23.80 12.15 -14.18
C CYS A 62 -22.90 12.64 -15.33
N PRO A 63 -23.29 13.71 -16.06
CA PRO A 63 -22.67 14.08 -17.34
C PRO A 63 -21.18 14.48 -17.26
N ASN A 64 -20.63 14.57 -16.04
CA ASN A 64 -19.24 14.92 -15.77
C ASN A 64 -18.43 13.81 -15.09
N HIS A 65 -18.97 12.58 -14.95
CA HIS A 65 -18.21 11.49 -14.33
C HIS A 65 -17.32 10.81 -15.39
N GLN A 66 -16.11 11.33 -15.57
CA GLN A 66 -15.05 10.51 -16.18
C GLN A 66 -14.90 9.25 -15.34
N LEU A 67 -15.25 8.10 -15.92
CA LEU A 67 -15.01 6.79 -15.32
C LEU A 67 -13.49 6.59 -15.19
N LEU A 68 -12.94 7.05 -14.06
CA LEU A 68 -11.55 6.80 -13.71
C LEU A 68 -11.35 5.30 -13.51
N HIS A 69 -10.26 4.77 -14.06
CA HIS A 69 -9.94 3.36 -13.91
C HIS A 69 -9.78 3.05 -12.40
N PRO A 70 -10.44 2.01 -11.88
CA PRO A 70 -10.54 1.78 -10.43
C PRO A 70 -9.18 1.61 -9.76
N ALA A 71 -8.21 1.01 -10.47
CA ALA A 71 -6.84 0.90 -9.95
C ALA A 71 -6.18 2.26 -9.69
N ASP A 72 -6.47 3.28 -10.49
CA ASP A 72 -5.88 4.61 -10.33
C ASP A 72 -6.54 5.37 -9.17
N VAL A 73 -7.85 5.18 -9.01
CA VAL A 73 -8.60 5.69 -7.85
C VAL A 73 -8.05 5.07 -6.56
N ILE A 74 -7.85 3.75 -6.52
CA ILE A 74 -7.29 3.05 -5.35
C ILE A 74 -5.86 3.51 -5.07
N LYS A 75 -5.00 3.63 -6.09
CA LYS A 75 -3.62 4.14 -5.94
C LYS A 75 -3.60 5.54 -5.31
N ALA A 76 -4.41 6.45 -5.84
CA ALA A 76 -4.49 7.82 -5.36
C ALA A 76 -5.07 7.90 -3.93
N ALA A 77 -6.11 7.13 -3.65
CA ALA A 77 -6.72 7.07 -2.32
C ALA A 77 -5.75 6.50 -1.29
N LEU A 78 -5.06 5.39 -1.61
CA LEU A 78 -4.08 4.78 -0.72
C LEU A 78 -2.92 5.74 -0.42
N SER A 79 -2.36 6.41 -1.44
CA SER A 79 -1.30 7.40 -1.25
C SER A 79 -1.71 8.54 -0.31
N LYS A 80 -2.98 8.95 -0.32
CA LYS A 80 -3.54 9.94 0.63
C LYS A 80 -3.74 9.33 2.02
N ALA A 81 -4.28 8.12 2.11
CA ALA A 81 -4.51 7.43 3.38
C ALA A 81 -3.21 7.17 4.14
N LEU A 82 -2.12 6.81 3.45
CA LEU A 82 -0.80 6.59 4.04
C LEU A 82 -0.19 7.83 4.70
N VAL A 83 -0.72 9.04 4.48
CA VAL A 83 -0.30 10.21 5.26
C VAL A 83 -0.77 10.10 6.71
N TYR A 84 -2.00 9.61 6.91
CA TYR A 84 -2.61 9.44 8.24
C TYR A 84 -2.18 8.11 8.88
N TYR A 85 -2.07 7.06 8.07
CA TYR A 85 -1.64 5.73 8.48
C TYR A 85 -0.20 5.45 8.06
N TYR A 86 0.69 6.43 8.26
CA TYR A 86 2.10 6.35 7.85
C TYR A 86 2.87 5.12 8.37
N PRO A 87 2.55 4.50 9.53
CA PRO A 87 3.24 3.29 9.95
C PRO A 87 3.07 2.13 8.95
N LEU A 88 1.98 2.10 8.18
CA LEU A 88 1.73 1.07 7.17
C LEU A 88 2.66 1.18 5.95
N ALA A 89 3.28 2.36 5.72
CA ALA A 89 4.28 2.56 4.66
C ALA A 89 5.72 2.26 5.13
N GLY A 90 5.88 1.83 6.38
CA GLY A 90 7.17 1.51 6.96
C GLY A 90 7.60 0.06 6.78
N ARG A 91 8.61 -0.37 7.55
CA ARG A 91 9.13 -1.73 7.57
C ARG A 91 9.27 -2.31 8.98
N LEU A 92 8.62 -3.42 9.32
CA LEU A 92 8.91 -4.12 10.58
C LEU A 92 10.38 -4.59 10.58
N VAL A 93 11.06 -4.44 11.72
CA VAL A 93 12.45 -4.88 11.91
C VAL A 93 12.50 -5.63 13.23
N ASP A 94 13.29 -6.69 13.37
CA ASP A 94 13.48 -7.32 14.67
C ASP A 94 14.71 -6.73 15.35
N HIS A 95 14.63 -6.45 16.65
CA HIS A 95 15.78 -6.03 17.43
C HIS A 95 16.52 -7.28 17.92
N THR A 96 17.74 -7.51 17.45
CA THR A 96 18.52 -8.74 17.69
C THR A 96 19.09 -8.87 19.11
N ASP A 97 18.80 -7.94 20.03
CA ASP A 97 19.43 -7.90 21.36
C ASP A 97 18.57 -8.52 22.49
N GLY A 98 17.68 -9.45 22.16
CA GLY A 98 16.84 -10.15 23.16
C GLY A 98 15.76 -9.28 23.82
N ASN A 99 15.56 -8.06 23.31
CA ASN A 99 14.50 -7.15 23.72
C ASN A 99 13.82 -6.61 22.45
N TRP A 100 12.69 -7.22 22.09
CA TRP A 100 11.98 -7.02 20.82
C TRP A 100 11.52 -5.56 20.65
N LYS A 101 12.02 -4.87 19.60
CA LYS A 101 11.60 -3.51 19.24
C LYS A 101 11.66 -3.30 17.71
N PRO A 102 10.52 -3.17 17.02
CA PRO A 102 10.56 -3.00 15.57
C PRO A 102 10.76 -1.58 15.05
N MET A 103 11.57 -1.46 13.98
CA MET A 103 12.12 -0.23 13.42
C MET A 103 11.75 -0.02 11.95
N LEU A 104 10.81 0.89 11.67
CA LEU A 104 10.47 1.27 10.30
C LEU A 104 11.47 2.31 9.74
N LEU A 105 12.27 1.92 8.74
CA LEU A 105 13.14 2.84 7.99
C LEU A 105 12.41 3.32 6.73
N ALA A 106 11.96 4.58 6.74
CA ALA A 106 11.44 5.26 5.55
C ALA A 106 12.26 6.52 5.28
N SER A 107 13.41 6.38 4.61
CA SER A 107 14.20 7.54 4.17
C SER A 107 14.09 7.70 2.66
N PHE A 108 13.53 8.83 2.20
CA PHE A 108 13.95 9.50 0.98
C PHE A 108 13.70 11.01 1.12
N LEU A 109 14.77 11.79 1.24
CA LEU A 109 14.74 13.23 1.05
C LEU A 109 15.09 13.51 -0.42
N LEU A 110 14.20 14.19 -1.13
CA LEU A 110 14.46 14.74 -2.45
C LEU A 110 14.94 16.19 -2.24
N SER A 111 16.22 16.46 -2.49
CA SER A 111 16.69 17.84 -2.68
C SER A 111 16.96 18.05 -4.17
N VAL A 112 16.18 18.92 -4.80
CA VAL A 112 16.42 19.38 -6.16
C VAL A 112 17.12 20.72 -6.05
N THR A 113 18.44 20.73 -6.24
CA THR A 113 19.15 21.96 -6.59
C THR A 113 20.03 21.66 -7.79
N GLY A 114 19.70 22.29 -8.94
CA GLY A 114 20.57 22.41 -10.11
C GLY A 114 21.03 21.11 -10.76
N MET A 115 20.29 20.65 -11.78
CA MET A 115 20.71 19.75 -12.88
C MET A 115 22.01 18.93 -12.67
N ALA A 116 22.04 18.04 -11.68
CA ALA A 116 22.98 16.92 -11.61
C ALA A 116 22.47 15.91 -10.57
N LEU A 117 22.12 14.69 -11.01
CA LEU A 117 21.82 13.58 -10.11
C LEU A 117 23.14 12.94 -9.68
N THR A 118 23.56 13.14 -8.43
CA THR A 118 24.68 12.40 -7.84
C THR A 118 24.21 11.58 -6.67
N TRP A 119 24.46 10.27 -6.71
CA TRP A 119 24.14 9.34 -5.62
C TRP A 119 25.33 9.25 -4.67
N LYS A 120 25.09 9.39 -3.35
CA LYS A 120 26.06 9.01 -2.33
C LYS A 120 25.42 8.06 -1.33
N LEU A 121 26.01 6.86 -1.23
CA LEU A 121 25.71 5.84 -0.24
C LEU A 121 26.50 6.20 1.04
N GLN A 122 25.84 6.44 2.17
CA GLN A 122 26.50 6.38 3.46
C GLN A 122 26.08 5.09 4.17
N LYS A 123 27.09 4.24 4.40
CA LYS A 123 27.02 3.11 5.34
C LYS A 123 27.30 3.64 6.74
N THR A 124 26.52 3.15 7.70
CA THR A 124 26.99 2.82 9.03
C THR A 124 26.66 1.36 9.25
#